data_AF-A0AAE1GDQ9-F1
#
_entry.id   AF-A0AAE1GDQ9-F1
#
_cell.length_a   1.000
_cell.length_b   1.000
_cell.length_c   1.000
_cell.angle_alpha   90.00
_cell.angle_beta   90.00
_cell.angle_gamma   90.00
#
_symmetry.space_group_name_H-M   'P 1'
#
loop_
_entity.id
_entity.type
_entity.pdbx_description
1 polymer ?
#
loop_
_entity_poly.entity_id
_entity_poly.type
_entity_poly.pdbx_seq_one_letter_code
_entity_poly.pdbx_strand_id
1 'polypeptide(L)'
;MIILMGIRDAELVLKLISMDSSSSLNDVVTACHAHEAARRTTTAISAPNQHVQAVSTYKNQKKKNQGHIKDPPNKESPALPAAACHSCARHHEPRQCPAFKSTCNCCGRLGHRSLTP
;
A
#
# COMPACT_ATOMS: atom_id res chain seq x y z
N MET A 1 -3.77 -5.80 -44.46
CA MET A 1 -2.30 -5.96 -44.28
C MET A 1 -1.69 -4.55 -44.34
N ILE A 2 -0.96 -3.96 -43.39
CA ILE A 2 -0.15 -4.45 -42.25
C ILE A 2 -0.10 -3.31 -41.20
N ILE A 3 -0.61 -3.49 -39.96
CA ILE A 3 -0.35 -2.59 -38.80
C ILE A 3 0.87 -3.11 -38.01
N LEU A 4 1.83 -3.74 -38.67
CA LEU A 4 2.99 -4.36 -38.00
C LEU A 4 4.28 -3.56 -38.19
N MET A 5 4.38 -2.70 -39.21
CA MET A 5 5.62 -1.98 -39.50
C MET A 5 6.01 -0.92 -38.44
N GLY A 6 5.08 -0.52 -37.57
CA GLY A 6 5.33 0.42 -36.48
C GLY A 6 5.57 -0.22 -35.11
N ILE A 7 5.40 -1.55 -34.99
CA ILE A 7 5.48 -2.22 -33.69
C ILE A 7 6.91 -2.71 -33.47
N ARG A 8 7.60 -2.12 -32.49
CA ARG A 8 8.97 -2.50 -32.11
C ARG A 8 9.06 -3.78 -31.29
N ASP A 9 7.93 -4.23 -30.77
CA ASP A 9 7.82 -5.36 -29.85
C ASP A 9 7.62 -6.67 -30.63
N ALA A 10 8.66 -7.51 -30.66
CA ALA A 10 8.66 -8.74 -31.45
C ALA A 10 7.62 -9.77 -30.95
N GLU A 11 7.36 -9.84 -29.64
CA GLU A 11 6.37 -10.76 -29.08
C GLU A 11 4.96 -10.35 -29.49
N LEU A 12 4.67 -9.04 -29.46
CA LEU A 12 3.40 -8.52 -29.93
C LEU A 12 3.22 -8.76 -31.43
N VAL A 13 4.26 -8.55 -32.24
CA VAL A 13 4.20 -8.83 -33.70
C VAL A 13 3.88 -10.30 -33.96
N LEU A 14 4.55 -11.23 -33.29
CA LEU A 14 4.29 -12.67 -33.44
C LEU A 14 2.87 -13.04 -33.01
N LYS A 15 2.39 -12.46 -31.90
CA LYS A 15 1.03 -12.65 -31.41
C LYS A 15 -0.01 -12.15 -32.42
N LEU A 16 0.20 -10.98 -33.01
CA LEU A 16 -0.69 -10.39 -34.01
C LEU A 16 -0.67 -11.15 -35.34
N ILE A 17 0.48 -11.70 -35.75
CA ILE A 17 0.57 -12.57 -36.95
C ILE A 17 -0.18 -13.89 -36.70
N SER A 18 -0.15 -14.39 -35.47
CA SER A 18 -0.83 -15.63 -35.06
C SER A 18 -2.33 -15.45 -34.80
N MET A 19 -2.84 -14.20 -34.81
CA MET A 19 -4.28 -13.96 -34.64
C MET A 19 -5.05 -14.37 -35.89
N ASP A 20 -6.28 -14.84 -35.68
CA ASP A 20 -7.13 -15.28 -36.78
C ASP A 20 -7.45 -14.13 -37.74
N SER A 21 -7.40 -14.40 -39.04
CA SER A 21 -7.62 -13.40 -40.10
C SER A 21 -9.04 -12.82 -40.14
N SER A 22 -10.01 -13.46 -39.48
CA SER A 22 -11.38 -12.95 -39.33
C SER A 22 -11.58 -12.08 -38.10
N SER A 23 -10.54 -11.91 -37.26
CA SER A 23 -10.60 -11.06 -36.08
C SER A 23 -10.93 -9.63 -36.46
N SER A 24 -11.82 -8.99 -35.68
CA SER A 24 -12.18 -7.60 -35.93
C SER A 24 -11.03 -6.67 -35.57
N LEU A 25 -11.05 -5.45 -36.12
CA LEU A 25 -10.10 -4.40 -35.72
C LEU A 25 -10.12 -4.15 -34.21
N ASN A 26 -11.30 -4.24 -33.59
CA ASN A 26 -11.45 -4.01 -32.16
C ASN A 26 -10.75 -5.10 -31.32
N ASP A 27 -10.75 -6.35 -31.80
CA ASP A 27 -10.05 -7.45 -31.14
C ASP A 27 -8.53 -7.27 -31.19
N VAL A 28 -8.02 -6.80 -32.33
CA VAL A 28 -6.61 -6.45 -32.52
C VAL A 28 -6.19 -5.31 -31.59
N VAL A 29 -7.00 -4.25 -31.51
CA VAL A 29 -6.76 -3.11 -30.60
C VAL A 29 -6.79 -3.58 -29.14
N THR A 30 -7.75 -4.42 -28.77
CA THR A 30 -7.87 -4.99 -27.42
C THR A 30 -6.64 -5.85 -27.08
N ALA A 31 -6.16 -6.66 -28.02
CA ALA A 31 -4.96 -7.47 -27.83
C ALA A 31 -3.70 -6.61 -27.61
N CYS A 32 -3.56 -5.50 -28.33
CA CYS A 32 -2.47 -4.53 -28.13
C CYS A 32 -2.54 -3.88 -26.73
N HIS A 33 -3.70 -3.37 -26.34
CA HIS A 33 -3.89 -2.78 -25.01
C HIS A 33 -3.62 -3.78 -23.88
N ALA A 34 -4.11 -5.01 -24.02
CA ALA A 34 -3.86 -6.07 -23.06
C ALA A 34 -2.36 -6.39 -22.94
N HIS A 35 -1.64 -6.40 -24.06
CA HIS A 35 -0.20 -6.60 -24.07
C HIS A 35 0.56 -5.47 -23.38
N GLU A 36 0.20 -4.20 -23.65
CA GLU A 36 0.78 -3.05 -22.96
C GLU A 36 0.52 -3.08 -21.45
N ALA A 37 -0.70 -3.41 -21.04
CA ALA A 37 -1.06 -3.55 -19.63
C ALA A 37 -0.26 -4.67 -18.96
N ALA A 38 -0.17 -5.85 -19.58
CA ALA A 38 0.61 -6.97 -19.07
C ALA A 38 2.10 -6.63 -18.94
N ARG A 39 2.68 -5.89 -19.89
CA ARG A 39 4.07 -5.42 -19.76
C ARG A 39 4.26 -4.47 -18.59
N ARG A 40 3.35 -3.54 -18.36
CA ARG A 40 3.40 -2.62 -17.22
C ARG A 40 3.28 -3.36 -15.89
N THR A 41 2.41 -4.37 -15.81
CA THR A 41 2.25 -5.15 -14.57
C THR A 41 3.47 -6.04 -14.31
N THR A 42 3.97 -6.75 -15.33
CA THR A 42 5.16 -7.61 -15.17
C THR A 42 6.40 -6.79 -14.84
N THR A 43 6.61 -5.64 -15.48
CA THR A 43 7.75 -4.74 -15.13
C THR A 43 7.63 -4.20 -13.71
N ALA A 44 6.41 -3.89 -13.25
CA ALA A 44 6.19 -3.50 -11.86
C ALA A 44 6.53 -4.65 -10.89
N ILE A 45 6.13 -5.89 -11.20
CA ILE A 45 6.36 -7.09 -10.38
C ILE A 45 7.84 -7.49 -10.32
N SER A 46 8.54 -7.41 -11.46
CA SER A 46 9.94 -7.83 -11.58
C SER A 46 10.94 -6.75 -11.19
N ALA A 47 10.49 -5.60 -10.68
CA ALA A 47 11.36 -4.51 -10.29
C ALA A 47 12.27 -4.94 -9.11
N PRO A 48 13.60 -4.75 -9.21
CA PRO A 48 14.58 -5.33 -8.27
C PRO A 48 14.52 -4.79 -6.83
N ASN A 49 13.67 -3.79 -6.54
CA ASN A 49 13.50 -3.18 -5.22
C ASN A 49 12.02 -3.15 -4.76
N GLN A 50 11.20 -4.10 -5.20
CA GLN A 50 9.80 -4.11 -4.82
C GLN A 50 9.60 -4.73 -3.42
N HIS A 51 9.13 -3.91 -2.49
CA HIS A 51 8.76 -4.34 -1.13
C HIS A 51 7.44 -5.15 -1.21
N VAL A 52 7.56 -6.47 -1.28
CA VAL A 52 6.42 -7.39 -1.23
C VAL A 52 5.90 -7.42 0.21
N GLN A 53 4.75 -6.77 0.45
CA GLN A 53 4.13 -6.79 1.76
C GLN A 53 3.39 -8.11 1.95
N ALA A 54 3.90 -8.97 2.82
CA ALA A 54 3.26 -10.23 3.16
C ALA A 54 1.90 -9.95 3.81
N VAL A 55 0.81 -10.32 3.13
CA VAL A 55 -0.52 -10.30 3.72
C VAL A 55 -0.66 -11.56 4.55
N SER A 56 -0.58 -11.42 5.88
CA SER A 56 -0.84 -12.51 6.81
C SER A 56 -2.28 -12.97 6.66
N THR A 57 -2.49 -14.20 6.18
CA THR A 57 -3.75 -14.89 6.41
C THR A 57 -3.79 -15.25 7.89
N TYR A 58 -4.77 -14.68 8.59
CA TYR A 58 -4.95 -14.73 10.03
C TYR A 58 -4.79 -16.16 10.58
N LYS A 59 -3.60 -16.50 11.10
CA LYS A 59 -3.42 -17.70 11.92
C LYS A 59 -3.76 -17.32 13.35
N ASN A 60 -4.90 -17.81 13.83
CA ASN A 60 -5.28 -17.75 15.24
C ASN A 60 -4.16 -18.37 16.10
N GLN A 61 -3.26 -17.55 16.62
CA GLN A 61 -2.30 -17.98 17.63
C GLN A 61 -3.06 -18.15 18.95
N LYS A 62 -3.33 -19.42 19.25
CA LYS A 62 -3.82 -19.89 20.55
C LYS A 62 -2.82 -19.42 21.62
N LYS A 63 -3.16 -18.37 22.36
CA LYS A 63 -2.39 -17.89 23.53
C LYS A 63 -2.23 -19.06 24.51
N LYS A 64 -1.03 -19.61 24.63
CA LYS A 64 -0.68 -20.47 25.77
C LYS A 64 -0.43 -19.55 26.95
N ASN A 65 -1.28 -19.66 27.97
CA ASN A 65 -1.05 -19.10 29.29
C ASN A 65 0.31 -19.59 29.80
N GLN A 66 1.23 -18.67 30.06
CA GLN A 66 2.39 -18.93 30.89
C GLN A 66 2.50 -17.86 31.97
N GLY A 67 2.33 -18.32 33.20
CA GLY A 67 3.22 -18.01 34.31
C GLY A 67 3.31 -16.54 34.72
N HIS A 68 2.66 -16.23 35.84
CA HIS A 68 2.96 -15.08 36.67
C HIS A 68 4.42 -15.19 37.16
N ILE A 69 5.37 -14.53 36.51
CA ILE A 69 6.71 -14.29 37.06
C ILE A 69 6.82 -12.78 37.26
N LYS A 70 6.87 -12.38 38.53
CA LYS A 70 7.18 -11.01 38.94
C LYS A 70 8.70 -10.91 38.96
N ASP A 71 9.27 -10.11 38.08
CA ASP A 71 10.67 -9.69 38.16
C ASP A 71 10.77 -8.15 38.08
N PRO A 72 11.79 -7.54 38.72
CA PRO A 72 11.76 -6.20 39.30
C PRO A 72 11.95 -5.06 38.28
N PRO A 73 11.69 -3.79 38.65
CA PRO A 73 11.82 -2.68 37.73
C PRO A 73 13.30 -2.34 37.56
N ASN A 74 13.93 -2.83 36.49
CA ASN A 74 15.22 -2.30 36.07
C ASN A 74 14.96 -0.94 35.43
N LYS A 75 15.32 0.11 36.17
CA LYS A 75 15.37 1.49 35.70
C LYS A 75 16.49 1.61 34.64
N GLU A 76 16.38 2.68 33.86
CA GLU A 76 17.46 3.22 32.99
C GLU A 76 17.54 2.62 31.57
N SER A 77 16.44 2.76 30.83
CA SER A 77 16.54 3.05 29.39
C SER A 77 16.49 4.58 29.22
N PRO A 78 17.33 5.19 28.35
CA PRO A 78 17.22 6.62 28.03
C PRO A 78 15.79 6.92 27.60
N ALA A 79 15.14 7.84 28.30
CA ALA A 79 13.77 8.24 28.00
C ALA A 79 13.72 8.75 26.56
N LEU A 80 13.26 7.90 25.64
CA LEU A 80 12.84 8.35 24.33
C LEU A 80 11.81 9.47 24.56
N PRO A 81 11.94 10.63 23.90
CA PRO A 81 11.02 11.73 24.10
C PRO A 81 9.60 11.20 23.90
N ALA A 82 8.76 11.36 24.92
CA ALA A 82 7.39 10.85 24.91
C ALA A 82 6.73 11.25 23.58
N ALA A 83 6.26 10.27 22.80
CA ALA A 83 5.74 10.53 21.46
C ALA A 83 4.67 11.64 21.50
N ALA A 84 4.72 12.57 20.53
CA ALA A 84 3.71 13.61 20.41
C ALA A 84 2.31 13.00 20.25
N CYS A 85 1.29 13.65 20.81
CA CYS A 85 -0.07 13.14 20.76
C CYS A 85 -0.56 13.01 19.31
N HIS A 86 -1.06 11.85 18.94
CA HIS A 86 -1.58 11.59 17.59
C HIS A 86 -2.74 12.53 17.19
N SER A 87 -3.54 12.98 18.15
CA SER A 87 -4.70 13.84 17.91
C SER A 87 -4.36 15.32 17.69
N CYS A 88 -3.25 15.82 18.24
CA CYS A 88 -2.93 17.25 18.19
C CYS A 88 -1.47 17.59 17.87
N ALA A 89 -0.63 16.57 17.69
CA ALA A 89 0.82 16.62 17.50
C ALA A 89 1.59 17.45 18.55
N ARG A 90 1.01 17.69 19.73
CA ARG A 90 1.68 18.34 20.87
C ARG A 90 1.98 17.32 21.97
N HIS A 91 2.94 17.65 22.82
CA HIS A 91 3.20 16.88 24.04
C HIS A 91 2.27 17.36 25.16
N HIS A 92 1.61 16.41 25.81
CA HIS A 92 0.79 16.63 27.00
C HIS A 92 0.62 15.30 27.74
N GLU A 93 0.21 15.36 29.01
CA GLU A 93 -0.11 14.17 29.79
C GLU A 93 -1.26 13.37 29.17
N PRO A 94 -1.34 12.05 29.39
CA PRO A 94 -2.45 11.23 28.94
C PRO A 94 -3.81 11.85 29.31
N ARG A 95 -4.76 11.82 28.36
CA ARG A 95 -6.13 12.36 28.51
C ARG A 95 -6.25 13.89 28.67
N GLN A 96 -5.16 14.65 28.60
CA GLN A 96 -5.18 16.12 28.60
C GLN A 96 -5.17 16.72 27.19
N CYS A 97 -5.50 15.92 26.17
CA CYS A 97 -5.50 16.42 24.80
C CYS A 97 -6.61 17.46 24.60
N PRO A 98 -6.29 18.72 24.26
CA PRO A 98 -7.31 19.73 23.98
C PRO A 98 -8.14 19.37 22.75
N ALA A 99 -7.59 18.55 21.85
CA ALA A 99 -8.30 18.10 20.66
C ALA A 99 -9.35 17.01 20.92
N PHE A 100 -9.38 16.42 22.12
CA PHE A 100 -10.27 15.31 22.43
C PHE A 100 -11.76 15.69 22.36
N LYS A 101 -12.10 16.92 22.81
CA LYS A 101 -13.48 17.44 22.80
C LYS A 101 -13.70 18.50 21.72
N SER A 102 -12.71 18.81 20.90
CA SER A 102 -12.83 19.81 19.84
C SER A 102 -13.24 19.17 18.52
N THR A 103 -14.04 19.88 17.75
CA THR A 103 -14.35 19.53 16.36
C THR A 103 -13.24 20.03 15.45
N CYS A 104 -12.74 19.18 14.56
CA CYS A 104 -11.76 19.56 13.55
C CYS A 104 -12.41 20.48 12.51
N ASN A 105 -11.85 21.69 12.32
CA ASN A 105 -12.37 22.66 11.37
C ASN A 105 -12.22 22.21 9.90
N CYS A 106 -11.31 21.28 9.60
CA CYS A 106 -11.10 20.78 8.24
C CYS A 106 -12.05 19.64 7.86
N CYS A 107 -12.47 18.79 8.82
CA CYS A 107 -13.23 17.58 8.50
C CYS A 107 -14.53 17.40 9.32
N GLY A 108 -14.81 18.29 10.27
CA GLY A 108 -16.03 18.28 11.10
C GLY A 108 -16.10 17.16 12.14
N ARG A 109 -15.05 16.33 12.31
CA ARG A 109 -15.06 15.22 13.29
C ARG A 109 -14.42 15.63 14.62
N LEU A 110 -14.88 15.01 15.71
CA LEU A 110 -14.29 15.17 17.04
C LEU A 110 -12.99 14.38 17.20
N GLY A 111 -12.15 14.77 18.16
CA GLY A 111 -11.04 13.95 18.65
C GLY A 111 -9.69 14.19 17.98
N HIS A 112 -9.57 15.19 17.11
CA HIS A 112 -8.30 15.63 16.55
C HIS A 112 -8.34 17.09 16.06
N ARG A 113 -7.15 17.64 15.81
CA ARG A 113 -6.94 18.97 15.23
C ARG A 113 -6.26 18.81 13.88
N SER A 114 -6.54 19.73 12.94
CA SER A 114 -5.85 19.75 11.65
C SER A 114 -4.35 20.02 11.86
N LEU A 115 -3.52 19.14 11.29
CA LEU A 115 -2.07 19.18 11.39
C LEU A 115 -1.47 19.81 10.13
N THR A 116 -1.84 21.06 9.84
CA THR A 116 -1.17 22.05 8.95
C THR A 116 -2.11 23.26 8.78
N PRO A 117 -1.58 24.45 8.45
CA PRO A 117 -2.33 25.72 8.44
C PRO A 117 -3.50 25.73 7.45
#